data_AF-A0A9Q0RST6-F1
#
_entry.id   AF-A0A9Q0RST6-F1
#
_cell.length_a   1.000
_cell.length_b   1.000
_cell.length_c   1.000
_cell.angle_alpha   90.00
_cell.angle_beta   90.00
_cell.angle_gamma   90.00
#
_symmetry.space_group_name_H-M   'P 1'
#
loop_
_entity.id
_entity.type
_entity.pdbx_description
1 polymer ?
#
loop_
_entity_poly.entity_id
_entity_poly.type
_entity_poly.pdbx_seq_one_letter_code
_entity_poly.pdbx_strand_id
1 'polypeptide(L)'
;MEMRFNGFGGAENTSNKPIGIQKSSQQQKPNIDPEFRQKLIQTLKQRLVESGWKAKVGNKCEEIIQQYGVENIDLNMLIDNVTPFARHAIPDDIKRELLFQIQEYLEDNM
;
A
#
# COMPACT_ATOMS: atom_id res chain seq x y z
N MET A 1 -8.29 47.46 58.68
CA MET A 1 -8.43 47.01 57.28
C MET A 1 -9.01 45.61 57.34
N GLU A 2 -10.33 45.50 57.19
CA GLU A 2 -11.10 44.26 57.38
C GLU A 2 -11.15 43.40 56.11
N MET A 3 -11.08 42.10 56.32
CA MET A 3 -11.43 41.06 55.36
C MET A 3 -12.96 40.92 55.29
N ARG A 4 -13.51 40.63 54.10
CA ARG A 4 -14.54 39.58 53.91
C ARG A 4 -15.00 39.39 52.45
N PHE A 5 -15.22 38.12 52.14
CA PHE A 5 -15.77 37.52 50.92
C PHE A 5 -17.27 37.81 50.69
N ASN A 6 -17.66 37.87 49.41
CA ASN A 6 -18.88 37.32 48.75
C ASN A 6 -19.09 38.12 47.43
N GLY A 7 -19.44 37.58 46.27
CA GLY A 7 -19.88 36.26 45.84
C GLY A 7 -20.78 36.45 44.60
N PHE A 8 -20.54 35.63 43.57
CA PHE A 8 -21.43 35.21 42.46
C PHE A 8 -22.11 36.21 41.51
N GLY A 9 -22.01 35.91 40.21
CA GLY A 9 -22.88 36.45 39.15
C GLY A 9 -22.29 36.21 37.75
N GLY A 10 -22.68 35.10 37.12
CA GLY A 10 -22.08 34.56 35.89
C GLY A 10 -22.45 35.27 34.59
N ALA A 11 -21.70 34.92 33.53
CA ALA A 11 -22.15 34.90 32.14
C ALA A 11 -21.16 34.05 31.33
N GLU A 12 -21.32 32.74 31.40
CA GLU A 12 -20.76 31.77 30.47
C GLU A 12 -21.63 31.72 29.20
N ASN A 13 -21.11 32.25 28.08
CA ASN A 13 -21.60 32.07 26.71
C ASN A 13 -20.48 32.62 25.81
N THR A 14 -19.82 31.89 24.91
CA THR A 14 -20.42 31.15 23.81
C THR A 14 -19.59 29.93 23.44
N SER A 15 -20.30 28.81 23.43
CA SER A 15 -20.04 27.60 22.64
C SER A 15 -19.42 27.91 21.27
N ASN A 16 -18.19 27.48 21.06
CA ASN A 16 -17.62 27.31 19.73
C ASN A 16 -17.25 25.84 19.52
N LYS A 17 -18.26 25.07 19.11
CA LYS A 17 -18.13 23.88 18.27
C LYS A 17 -19.40 23.86 17.40
N PRO A 18 -19.40 23.41 16.13
CA PRO A 18 -18.43 22.52 15.49
C PRO A 18 -18.03 22.90 14.05
N ILE A 19 -16.88 22.42 13.59
CA ILE A 19 -16.79 21.88 12.22
C ILE A 19 -16.14 20.51 12.32
N GLY A 20 -16.99 19.49 12.42
CA GLY A 20 -16.59 18.12 12.16
C GLY A 20 -16.33 17.98 10.67
N ILE A 21 -15.06 17.95 10.27
CA ILE A 21 -14.70 17.26 9.04
C ILE A 21 -14.59 15.78 9.42
N GLN A 22 -15.73 15.11 9.30
CA GLN A 22 -15.81 13.68 9.16
C GLN A 22 -14.96 13.31 7.93
N LYS A 23 -13.73 12.83 8.13
CA LYS A 23 -13.06 12.07 7.07
C LYS A 23 -13.65 10.66 7.07
N SER A 24 -14.89 10.59 6.61
CA SER A 24 -15.54 9.36 6.18
C SER A 24 -14.88 8.93 4.88
N SER A 25 -13.86 8.08 4.99
CA SER A 25 -13.41 7.25 3.89
C SER A 25 -12.83 5.99 4.51
N GLN A 26 -13.71 5.21 5.16
CA GLN A 26 -13.48 3.77 5.19
C GLN A 26 -13.49 3.35 3.72
N GLN A 27 -12.30 3.25 3.11
CA GLN A 27 -12.12 2.49 1.90
C GLN A 27 -12.59 1.08 2.25
N GLN A 28 -13.82 0.73 1.89
CA GLN A 28 -14.29 -0.65 1.96
C GLN A 28 -13.38 -1.41 1.00
N LYS A 29 -12.32 -1.99 1.57
CA LYS A 29 -11.50 -2.97 0.89
C LYS A 29 -12.50 -4.03 0.47
N PRO A 30 -12.65 -4.36 -0.84
CA PRO A 30 -13.50 -5.46 -1.23
C PRO A 30 -13.08 -6.64 -0.36
N ASN A 31 -14.05 -7.26 0.32
CA ASN A 31 -13.80 -8.40 1.20
C ASN A 31 -13.50 -9.59 0.30
N ILE A 32 -12.32 -9.56 -0.31
CA ILE A 32 -11.81 -10.62 -1.16
C ILE A 32 -11.50 -11.76 -0.20
N ASP A 33 -12.12 -12.91 -0.47
CA ASP A 33 -11.89 -14.10 0.33
C ASP A 33 -10.37 -14.38 0.43
N PRO A 34 -9.87 -14.66 1.65
CA PRO A 34 -8.45 -14.89 1.86
C PRO A 34 -7.89 -16.05 1.03
N GLU A 35 -8.69 -17.07 0.75
CA GLU A 35 -8.30 -18.21 -0.09
C GLU A 35 -8.10 -17.77 -1.55
N PHE A 36 -9.06 -17.03 -2.11
CA PHE A 36 -8.91 -16.47 -3.46
C PHE A 36 -7.68 -15.57 -3.56
N ARG A 37 -7.44 -14.71 -2.56
CA ARG A 37 -6.26 -13.86 -2.52
C ARG A 37 -4.96 -14.67 -2.51
N GLN A 38 -4.89 -15.77 -1.75
CA GLN A 38 -3.71 -16.64 -1.73
C GLN A 38 -3.50 -17.32 -3.09
N LYS A 39 -4.57 -17.85 -3.68
CA LYS A 39 -4.54 -18.46 -5.02
C LYS A 39 -4.03 -17.48 -6.08
N LEU A 40 -4.55 -16.25 -6.07
CA LEU A 40 -4.13 -15.19 -7.00
C LEU A 40 -2.65 -14.83 -6.83
N ILE A 41 -2.15 -14.72 -5.59
CA ILE A 41 -0.73 -14.48 -5.31
C ILE A 41 0.14 -15.65 -5.81
N GLN A 42 -0.33 -16.89 -5.65
CA GLN A 42 0.39 -18.07 -6.14
C GLN A 42 0.48 -18.09 -7.66
N THR A 43 -0.64 -17.83 -8.35
CA THR A 43 -0.67 -17.71 -9.82
C THR A 43 0.29 -16.62 -10.29
N LEU A 44 0.25 -15.42 -9.69
CA LEU A 44 1.19 -14.35 -10.01
C LEU A 44 2.65 -14.80 -9.84
N LYS A 45 3.00 -15.42 -8.70
CA LYS A 45 4.37 -15.90 -8.46
C LYS A 45 4.84 -16.89 -9.51
N GLN A 46 3.99 -17.84 -9.90
CA GLN A 46 4.30 -18.82 -10.93
C GLN A 46 4.53 -18.13 -12.28
N ARG A 47 3.63 -17.26 -12.71
CA ARG A 47 3.73 -16.51 -13.98
C ARG A 47 4.97 -15.61 -14.04
N LEU A 48 5.36 -15.00 -12.91
CA LEU A 48 6.60 -14.21 -12.84
C LEU A 48 7.87 -15.06 -12.99
N VAL A 49 7.83 -16.33 -12.57
CA VAL A 49 8.95 -17.25 -12.81
C VAL A 49 8.98 -17.69 -14.28
N GLU A 50 7.83 -18.10 -14.83
CA GLU A 50 7.70 -18.57 -16.22
C GLU A 50 8.05 -17.48 -17.24
N SER A 51 7.68 -16.23 -16.99
CA SER A 51 8.00 -15.09 -17.87
C SER A 51 9.45 -14.62 -17.81
N GLY A 52 10.28 -15.25 -16.97
CA GLY A 52 11.67 -14.85 -16.74
C GLY A 52 11.80 -13.53 -15.98
N TRP A 53 10.73 -13.00 -15.39
CA TRP A 53 10.77 -11.75 -14.62
C TRP A 53 11.75 -11.85 -13.45
N LYS A 54 11.76 -12.98 -12.74
CA LYS A 54 12.69 -13.22 -11.62
C LYS A 54 14.15 -13.07 -12.07
N ALA A 55 14.49 -13.59 -13.26
CA ALA A 55 15.83 -13.48 -13.83
C ALA A 55 16.14 -12.02 -14.24
N LYS A 56 15.20 -11.31 -14.87
CA LYS A 56 15.37 -9.89 -15.23
C LYS A 56 15.65 -9.02 -14.01
N VAL A 57 14.90 -9.22 -12.93
CA VAL A 57 15.10 -8.49 -11.66
C VAL A 57 16.44 -8.85 -11.03
N GLY A 58 16.81 -10.14 -11.04
CA GLY A 58 18.13 -10.60 -10.57
C GLY A 58 19.28 -9.94 -11.32
N ASN A 59 19.26 -9.98 -12.66
CA ASN A 59 20.25 -9.35 -13.50
C ASN A 59 20.34 -7.84 -13.21
N LYS A 60 19.20 -7.17 -12.99
CA LYS A 60 19.21 -5.74 -12.67
C LYS A 60 19.84 -5.47 -11.31
N CYS A 61 19.60 -6.32 -10.31
CA CYS A 61 20.30 -6.22 -9.03
C CYS A 61 21.82 -6.33 -9.20
N GLU A 62 22.29 -7.31 -9.98
CA GLU A 62 23.72 -7.48 -10.26
C GLU A 62 24.32 -6.27 -10.96
N GLU A 63 23.61 -5.71 -11.96
CA GLU A 63 24.02 -4.50 -12.67
C GLU A 63 24.19 -3.30 -11.71
N ILE A 64 23.24 -3.12 -10.79
CA ILE A 64 23.29 -2.05 -9.79
C ILE A 64 24.47 -2.29 -8.83
N ILE A 65 24.65 -3.52 -8.35
CA ILE A 65 25.77 -3.86 -7.45
C ILE A 65 27.12 -3.64 -8.15
N GLN A 66 27.24 -3.98 -9.44
CA GLN A 66 28.44 -3.73 -10.23
C GLN A 66 28.70 -2.24 -10.45
N GLN A 67 27.64 -1.45 -10.63
CA GLN A 67 27.75 0.00 -10.86
C GLN A 67 28.19 0.77 -9.63
N TYR A 68 27.63 0.47 -8.45
CA TYR A 68 27.97 1.16 -7.20
C TYR A 68 29.14 0.50 -6.45
N GLY A 69 29.41 -0.78 -6.72
CA GLY A 69 30.35 -1.60 -5.98
C GLY A 69 29.72 -2.16 -4.70
N VAL A 70 30.11 -3.39 -4.33
CA VAL A 70 29.56 -4.11 -3.17
C VAL A 70 29.75 -3.32 -1.86
N GLU A 71 30.81 -2.51 -1.76
CA GLU A 71 31.15 -1.75 -0.56
C GLU A 71 30.32 -0.47 -0.38
N ASN A 72 29.73 0.07 -1.45
CA ASN A 72 29.01 1.36 -1.39
C ASN A 72 27.48 1.22 -1.46
N ILE A 73 26.96 0.00 -1.63
CA ILE A 73 25.52 -0.23 -1.79
C ILE A 73 24.87 -0.77 -0.52
N ASP A 74 23.83 -0.09 -0.05
CA ASP A 74 22.95 -0.58 1.01
C ASP A 74 21.77 -1.36 0.43
N LEU A 75 21.22 -2.29 1.22
CA LEU A 75 20.04 -3.06 0.82
C LEU A 75 18.84 -2.16 0.50
N ASN A 76 18.60 -1.11 1.29
CA ASN A 76 17.47 -0.21 1.05
C ASN A 76 17.66 0.54 -0.27
N MET A 77 18.88 1.00 -0.55
CA MET A 77 19.22 1.64 -1.83
C MET A 77 19.01 0.67 -3.00
N LEU A 78 19.42 -0.59 -2.86
CA LEU A 78 19.18 -1.60 -3.89
C LEU A 78 17.67 -1.81 -4.12
N ILE A 79 16.88 -1.90 -3.05
CA ILE A 79 15.42 -2.03 -3.12
C ILE A 79 14.79 -0.82 -3.81
N ASP A 80 15.15 0.41 -3.44
CA ASP A 80 14.64 1.64 -4.04
C ASP A 80 14.94 1.73 -5.53
N ASN A 81 16.09 1.23 -5.97
CA ASN A 81 16.47 1.22 -7.38
C ASN A 81 15.82 0.06 -8.16
N VAL A 82 15.74 -1.14 -7.60
CA VAL A 82 15.22 -2.31 -8.31
C VAL A 82 13.69 -2.36 -8.33
N THR A 83 13.00 -1.88 -7.29
CA THR A 83 11.53 -1.92 -7.19
C THR A 83 10.79 -1.25 -8.36
N PRO A 84 11.14 -0.02 -8.80
CA PRO A 84 10.46 0.60 -9.94
C PRO A 84 10.67 -0.19 -11.24
N PHE A 85 11.88 -0.70 -11.46
CA PHE A 85 12.18 -1.58 -12.60
C PHE A 85 11.37 -2.88 -12.53
N ALA A 86 11.38 -3.54 -11.38
CA ALA A 86 10.67 -4.79 -11.16
C ALA A 86 9.17 -4.63 -11.43
N ARG A 87 8.54 -3.53 -11.00
CA ARG A 87 7.13 -3.24 -11.30
C ARG A 87 6.87 -3.01 -12.79
N HIS A 88 7.77 -2.31 -13.48
CA HIS A 88 7.63 -2.05 -14.92
C HIS A 88 7.87 -3.30 -15.77
N ALA A 89 8.79 -4.17 -15.34
CA ALA A 89 9.17 -5.39 -16.05
C ALA A 89 8.09 -6.48 -16.03
N ILE A 90 7.00 -6.30 -15.28
CA ILE A 90 5.86 -7.23 -15.27
C ILE A 90 5.15 -7.16 -16.64
N PRO A 91 5.12 -8.27 -17.41
CA PRO A 91 4.41 -8.32 -18.68
C PRO A 91 2.92 -7.98 -18.52
N ASP A 92 2.36 -7.24 -19.47
CA ASP A 92 0.96 -6.84 -19.43
C ASP A 92 -0.01 -8.01 -19.59
N ASP A 93 0.42 -9.10 -20.25
CA ASP A 93 -0.35 -10.36 -20.32
C ASP A 93 -0.65 -10.94 -18.94
N ILE A 94 0.33 -10.92 -18.03
CA ILE A 94 0.14 -11.39 -16.65
C ILE A 94 -0.81 -10.48 -15.89
N LYS A 95 -0.71 -9.15 -16.09
CA LYS A 95 -1.63 -8.20 -15.45
C LYS A 95 -3.06 -8.42 -15.92
N ARG A 96 -3.26 -8.65 -17.22
CA ARG A 96 -4.57 -8.95 -17.82
C ARG A 96 -5.14 -10.26 -17.28
N GLU A 97 -4.33 -11.32 -17.23
CA GLU A 97 -4.74 -12.62 -16.69
C GLU A 97 -5.20 -12.52 -15.23
N LEU A 98 -4.46 -11.78 -14.38
CA LEU A 98 -4.84 -11.59 -12.98
C LEU A 98 -6.09 -10.74 -12.83
N LEU A 99 -6.25 -9.71 -13.67
CA LEU A 99 -7.47 -8.90 -13.69
C LEU A 99 -8.69 -9.74 -14.09
N PHE A 100 -8.53 -10.59 -15.10
CA PHE A 100 -9.58 -11.51 -15.54
C PHE A 100 -9.99 -12.46 -14.42
N GLN A 101 -9.05 -13.08 -13.70
CA GLN A 101 -9.35 -13.94 -12.54
C GLN A 101 -10.09 -13.19 -11.43
N ILE A 102 -9.76 -11.93 -11.18
CA ILE A 102 -10.50 -11.09 -10.21
C ILE A 102 -11.91 -10.85 -10.71
N GLN A 103 -12.08 -10.54 -11.99
CA GLN A 103 -13.39 -10.28 -12.59
C GLN A 103 -14.27 -11.54 -12.54
N GLU A 104 -13.76 -12.70 -12.96
CA GLU A 104 -14.46 -13.99 -12.87
C GLU A 104 -14.89 -14.29 -11.43
N TYR A 105 -14.00 -14.07 -10.45
CA TYR A 105 -14.34 -14.27 -9.05
C TYR A 105 -15.48 -13.35 -8.60
N LEU A 106 -15.47 -12.08 -9.02
CA LEU A 106 -16.55 -11.16 -8.68
C LEU A 106 -17.86 -11.54 -9.38
N GLU A 107 -17.82 -12.01 -10.63
CA GLU A 107 -19.01 -12.48 -11.36
C GLU A 107 -19.62 -13.77 -10.79
N ASP A 108 -18.79 -14.71 -10.32
CA ASP A 108 -19.24 -15.96 -9.70
C ASP A 108 -19.80 -15.78 -8.28
N ASN A 109 -19.38 -14.70 -7.59
CA ASN A 109 -19.77 -14.41 -6.20
C ASN A 109 -20.80 -13.27 -6.08
N MET A 110 -21.42 -12.83 -7.19
CA MET A 110 -22.54 -11.88 -7.25
C MET A 110 -23.86 -12.61 -7.55
#